data_AF-A0A933G3E1-F1
#
_entry.id   AF-A0A933G3E1-F1
#
_cell.length_a   1.000
_cell.length_b   1.000
_cell.length_c   1.000
_cell.angle_alpha   90.00
_cell.angle_beta   90.00
_cell.angle_gamma   90.00
#
_symmetry.space_group_name_H-M   'P 1'
#
loop_
_entity.id
_entity.type
_entity.pdbx_description
1 polymer ?
#
loop_
_entity_poly.entity_id
_entity_poly.type
_entity_poly.pdbx_seq_one_letter_code
_entity_poly.pdbx_strand_id
1 'polypeptide(L)'
;IDRFDCSRGFKFSTYACQGILQRIMHVVESTRRYRSRFVSDFDETYEKDDSPLRRHEAQEQDYVDDLRDILARNRARLTDLERDVINRRFGLAGLASEPKPMTLQEIGSIMGVTKERVRQIQKRALRKIRCTIQQDYIAA
;
A
#
# COMPACT_ATOMS: atom_id res chain seq x y z
N ILE A 1 51.00 0.36 8.01
CA ILE A 1 52.35 -0.23 8.23
C ILE A 1 53.42 0.81 7.92
N ASP A 2 53.13 1.69 6.96
CA ASP A 2 53.93 2.78 6.40
C ASP A 2 54.55 3.81 7.37
N ARG A 3 54.20 3.77 8.67
CA ARG A 3 54.75 4.68 9.69
C ARG A 3 55.49 3.96 10.83
N PHE A 4 55.62 2.63 10.75
CA PHE A 4 56.38 1.88 11.74
C PHE A 4 57.87 1.99 11.46
N ASP A 5 58.64 2.37 12.48
CA ASP A 5 60.09 2.50 12.41
C ASP A 5 60.72 1.51 13.39
N CYS A 6 61.39 0.49 12.85
CA CYS A 6 61.99 -0.58 13.64
C CYS A 6 63.25 -0.13 14.40
N SER A 7 63.87 0.99 14.02
CA SER A 7 65.06 1.54 14.70
C SER A 7 64.75 2.09 16.09
N ARG A 8 63.47 2.35 16.40
CA ARG A 8 62.99 2.89 17.68
C ARG A 8 62.84 1.85 18.79
N GLY A 9 63.16 0.58 18.52
CA GLY A 9 63.25 -0.48 19.54
C GLY A 9 61.92 -1.07 20.03
N PHE A 10 60.77 -0.67 19.47
CA PHE A 10 59.47 -1.25 19.80
C PHE A 10 59.13 -2.44 18.92
N LYS A 11 58.52 -3.48 19.51
CA LYS A 11 58.01 -4.62 18.74
C LYS A 11 56.85 -4.19 17.85
N PHE A 12 56.85 -4.67 16.61
CA PHE A 12 55.80 -4.38 15.63
C PHE A 12 54.40 -4.75 16.14
N SER A 13 54.26 -5.86 16.87
CA SER A 13 52.99 -6.30 17.46
C SER A 13 52.39 -5.26 18.42
N THR A 14 53.23 -4.60 19.22
CA THR A 14 52.80 -3.57 20.17
C THR A 14 52.35 -2.30 19.44
N TYR A 15 53.13 -1.86 18.44
CA TYR A 15 52.77 -0.69 17.63
C TYR A 15 51.50 -0.92 16.80
N ALA A 16 51.38 -2.09 16.18
CA ALA A 16 50.22 -2.46 15.38
C ALA A 16 48.96 -2.57 16.26
N CYS A 17 49.05 -3.20 17.43
CA CYS A 17 47.94 -3.31 18.38
C CYS A 17 47.45 -1.92 18.81
N GLN A 18 48.35 -1.02 19.19
CA GLN A 18 47.99 0.34 19.58
C GLN A 18 47.36 1.13 18.43
N GLY A 19 47.91 1.03 17.21
CA GLY A 19 47.37 1.69 16.03
C GLY A 19 45.98 1.15 15.63
N ILE A 20 45.79 -0.17 15.68
CA ILE A 20 44.50 -0.81 15.39
C ILE A 20 43.46 -0.41 16.45
N LEU A 21 43.80 -0.49 17.74
CA LEU A 21 42.92 -0.08 18.84
C LEU A 21 42.51 1.38 18.71
N GLN A 22 43.44 2.31 18.45
CA GLN A 22 43.11 3.72 18.26
C GLN A 22 42.19 3.96 17.06
N ARG A 23 42.40 3.23 15.96
CA ARG A 23 41.52 3.32 14.77
C ARG A 23 40.11 2.81 15.08
N ILE A 24 40.00 1.68 15.78
CA ILE A 24 38.71 1.13 16.22
C ILE A 24 38.00 2.12 17.16
N MET A 25 38.70 2.65 18.16
CA MET A 25 38.15 3.61 19.11
C MET A 25 37.64 4.87 18.42
N HIS A 26 38.38 5.41 17.44
CA HIS A 26 37.91 6.55 16.65
C HIS A 26 36.64 6.26 15.84
N VAL A 27 36.52 5.05 15.25
CA VAL A 27 35.30 4.65 14.52
C VAL A 27 34.13 4.48 15.49
N VAL A 28 34.34 3.78 16.62
CA VAL A 28 33.31 3.59 17.65
C VAL A 28 32.82 4.92 18.22
N GLU A 29 33.72 5.87 18.51
CA GLU A 29 33.32 7.21 18.95
C GLU A 29 32.59 8.01 17.87
N SER A 30 32.99 7.89 16.60
CA SER A 30 32.33 8.58 15.49
C SER A 30 30.93 8.02 15.27
N THR A 31 30.77 6.70 15.31
CA THR A 31 29.47 6.01 15.25
C THR A 31 28.61 6.30 16.47
N ARG A 32 29.21 6.37 17.67
CA ARG A 32 28.50 6.72 18.92
C ARG A 32 28.02 8.17 18.91
N ARG A 33 28.82 9.11 18.39
CA ARG A 33 28.42 10.53 18.22
C ARG A 33 27.36 10.71 17.13
N TYR A 34 27.41 9.92 16.06
CA TYR A 34 26.37 9.91 15.03
C TYR A 34 25.05 9.36 15.58
N ARG A 35 25.12 8.21 16.29
CA ARG A 35 23.98 7.66 17.04
C ARG A 35 23.46 8.68 18.04
N SER A 36 24.28 9.21 18.96
CA SER A 36 23.84 10.13 20.02
C SER A 36 23.31 11.49 19.53
N ARG A 37 23.66 11.94 18.31
CA ARG A 37 23.11 13.17 17.73
C ARG A 37 21.74 12.98 17.07
N PHE A 38 21.46 11.77 16.60
CA PHE A 38 20.18 11.41 16.00
C PHE A 38 19.75 10.06 16.55
N VAL A 39 19.33 10.07 17.83
CA VAL A 39 18.58 9.00 18.47
C VAL A 39 17.13 9.48 18.51
N SER A 40 16.34 9.11 17.52
CA SER A 40 15.02 8.59 17.88
C SER A 40 15.27 7.10 17.97
N ASP A 41 15.60 6.62 19.16
CA ASP A 41 15.51 5.18 19.40
C ASP A 41 14.04 4.86 19.21
N PHE A 42 13.75 3.74 18.56
CA PHE A 42 12.38 3.24 18.52
C PHE A 42 11.99 2.95 19.97
N ASP A 43 11.23 3.86 20.58
CA ASP A 43 10.70 3.69 21.92
C ASP A 43 9.31 3.11 21.78
N GLU A 44 9.20 1.80 22.02
CA GLU A 44 7.95 1.05 21.96
C GLU A 44 6.82 1.68 22.81
N THR A 45 7.16 2.49 23.82
CA THR A 45 6.17 3.17 24.66
C THR A 45 5.61 4.46 24.07
N TYR A 46 6.32 5.11 23.13
CA TYR A 46 5.92 6.38 22.50
C TYR A 46 5.55 6.26 21.02
N GLU A 47 5.91 5.15 20.38
CA GLU A 47 5.47 4.84 19.02
C GLU A 47 3.98 4.45 19.03
N LYS A 48 3.22 4.94 18.06
CA LYS A 48 1.81 4.55 17.93
C LYS A 48 1.75 3.09 17.50
N ASP A 49 0.96 2.28 18.21
CA ASP A 49 0.67 0.92 17.76
C ASP A 49 -0.03 0.98 16.39
N ASP A 50 0.67 0.53 15.36
CA ASP A 50 0.15 0.44 13.98
C ASP A 50 -0.72 -0.81 13.77
N SER A 51 -0.88 -1.67 14.78
CA SER A 51 -1.75 -2.85 14.70
C SER A 51 -3.20 -2.53 14.29
N PRO A 52 -3.85 -1.45 14.76
CA PRO A 52 -5.17 -1.05 14.29
C PRO A 52 -5.18 -0.66 12.81
N LEU A 53 -4.13 -0.01 12.32
CA LEU A 53 -4.00 0.35 10.90
C LEU A 53 -3.85 -0.90 10.04
N ARG A 54 -2.98 -1.84 10.43
CA ARG A 54 -2.82 -3.13 9.72
C ARG A 54 -4.11 -3.96 9.70
N ARG A 55 -4.90 -3.95 10.78
CA ARG A 55 -6.22 -4.58 10.81
C ARG A 55 -7.18 -3.92 9.84
N HIS A 56 -7.17 -2.59 9.76
CA HIS A 56 -8.00 -1.84 8.81
C HIS A 56 -7.60 -2.15 7.37
N GLU A 57 -6.31 -2.18 7.05
CA GLU A 57 -5.80 -2.54 5.72
C GLU A 57 -6.19 -3.99 5.32
N ALA A 58 -6.08 -4.94 6.25
CA ALA A 58 -6.50 -6.32 6.01
C ALA A 58 -8.02 -6.41 5.77
N GLN A 59 -8.82 -5.73 6.60
CA GLN A 59 -10.27 -5.66 6.41
C GLN A 59 -10.64 -5.02 5.07
N GLU A 60 -9.96 -3.94 4.67
CA GLU A 60 -10.17 -3.30 3.37
C GLU A 60 -9.88 -4.24 2.19
N GLN A 61 -8.84 -5.07 2.27
CA GLN A 61 -8.53 -6.08 1.26
C GLN A 61 -9.65 -7.11 1.12
N ASP A 62 -10.14 -7.64 2.25
CA ASP A 62 -11.24 -8.60 2.26
C ASP A 62 -12.51 -8.01 1.60
N TYR A 63 -12.87 -6.75 1.94
CA TYR A 63 -14.01 -6.07 1.32
C TYR A 63 -13.85 -5.88 -0.20
N VAL A 64 -12.65 -5.57 -0.67
CA VAL A 64 -12.37 -5.39 -2.10
C VAL A 64 -12.53 -6.70 -2.85
N ASP A 65 -12.09 -7.81 -2.28
CA ASP A 65 -12.19 -9.12 -2.91
C ASP A 65 -13.64 -9.63 -2.94
N ASP A 66 -14.42 -9.39 -1.88
CA ASP A 66 -15.87 -9.65 -1.87
C ASP A 66 -16.60 -8.87 -2.97
N LEU A 67 -16.30 -7.58 -3.10
CA LEU A 67 -16.87 -6.73 -4.16
C LEU A 67 -16.52 -7.23 -5.56
N ARG A 68 -15.26 -7.64 -5.78
CA ARG A 68 -14.81 -8.22 -7.04
C ARG A 68 -15.58 -9.49 -7.37
N ASP A 69 -15.79 -10.37 -6.39
CA ASP A 69 -16.51 -11.63 -6.60
C ASP A 69 -18.00 -11.41 -6.89
N ILE A 70 -18.65 -10.46 -6.21
CA ILE A 70 -20.05 -10.05 -6.49
C ILE A 70 -20.20 -9.59 -7.93
N LEU A 71 -19.25 -8.78 -8.43
CA LEU A 71 -19.26 -8.26 -9.80
C LEU A 71 -18.91 -9.33 -10.84
N ALA A 72 -17.89 -10.17 -10.57
CA ALA A 72 -17.45 -11.22 -11.48
C ALA A 72 -18.51 -12.31 -11.66
N ARG A 73 -19.09 -12.80 -10.57
CA ARG A 73 -20.13 -13.84 -10.58
C ARG A 73 -21.54 -13.29 -10.75
N ASN A 74 -21.69 -11.98 -10.86
CA ASN A 74 -22.98 -11.29 -10.94
C ASN A 74 -23.97 -11.69 -9.83
N ARG A 75 -23.49 -11.84 -8.59
CA ARG A 75 -24.33 -12.25 -7.43
C ARG A 75 -25.49 -11.28 -7.20
N ALA A 76 -25.25 -9.99 -7.49
CA ALA A 76 -26.27 -8.94 -7.39
C ALA A 76 -27.35 -8.97 -8.48
N ARG A 77 -27.31 -9.95 -9.40
CA ARG A 77 -28.28 -10.12 -10.51
C ARG A 77 -28.50 -8.81 -11.28
N LEU A 78 -27.38 -8.18 -11.65
CA LEU A 78 -27.36 -7.02 -12.51
C LEU A 78 -27.78 -7.43 -13.91
N THR A 79 -28.60 -6.60 -14.56
CA THR A 79 -28.89 -6.77 -15.99
C THR A 79 -27.66 -6.40 -16.82
N ASP A 80 -27.59 -6.85 -18.07
CA ASP A 80 -26.46 -6.54 -18.95
C ASP A 80 -26.23 -5.03 -19.08
N LEU A 81 -27.32 -4.27 -19.17
CA LEU A 81 -27.29 -2.81 -19.25
C LEU A 81 -26.78 -2.16 -17.95
N GLU A 82 -27.13 -2.72 -16.78
CA GLU A 82 -26.59 -2.28 -15.49
C GLU A 82 -25.10 -2.60 -15.37
N ARG A 83 -24.68 -3.80 -15.80
CA ARG A 83 -23.26 -4.20 -15.83
C ARG A 83 -22.44 -3.30 -16.73
N ASP A 84 -22.92 -3.02 -17.94
CA ASP A 84 -22.23 -2.16 -18.90
C ASP A 84 -22.06 -0.74 -18.39
N VAL A 85 -23.10 -0.16 -17.77
CA VAL A 85 -23.01 1.17 -17.15
C VAL A 85 -21.97 1.18 -16.03
N ILE A 86 -21.98 0.17 -15.15
CA ILE A 86 -21.02 0.08 -14.03
C ILE A 86 -19.59 -0.13 -14.53
N ASN A 87 -19.39 -1.05 -15.47
CA ASN A 87 -18.07 -1.35 -16.03
C ASN A 87 -17.45 -0.13 -16.71
N ARG A 88 -18.21 0.59 -17.54
CA ARG A 88 -17.75 1.81 -18.23
C ARG A 88 -17.55 2.97 -17.26
N ARG A 89 -18.42 3.11 -16.25
CA ARG A 89 -18.34 4.20 -15.27
C ARG A 89 -17.11 4.11 -14.39
N PHE A 90 -16.76 2.90 -13.97
CA PHE A 90 -15.67 2.66 -13.00
C PHE A 90 -14.42 2.06 -13.63
N GLY A 91 -14.40 1.81 -14.95
CA GLY A 91 -13.24 1.27 -15.65
C GLY A 91 -12.92 -0.18 -15.25
N LEU A 92 -13.93 -0.99 -14.91
CA LEU A 92 -13.76 -2.33 -14.33
C LEU A 92 -13.51 -3.43 -15.38
N ALA A 93 -13.70 -3.13 -16.66
CA ALA A 93 -13.46 -4.09 -17.73
C ALA A 93 -11.95 -4.23 -17.96
N GLY A 94 -11.39 -5.38 -17.56
CA GLY A 94 -10.00 -5.77 -17.77
C GLY A 94 -9.61 -6.05 -19.23
N LEU A 95 -10.16 -5.30 -20.19
CA LEU A 95 -9.64 -5.34 -21.56
C LEU A 95 -8.47 -4.36 -21.67
N ALA A 96 -7.35 -4.87 -22.17
CA ALA A 96 -6.00 -4.32 -22.20
C ALA A 96 -5.79 -2.98 -22.96
N SER A 97 -6.73 -2.04 -22.92
CA SER A 97 -6.56 -0.68 -23.42
C SER A 97 -7.47 0.27 -22.65
N GLU A 98 -6.86 0.98 -21.71
CA GLU A 98 -7.40 2.07 -20.90
C GLU A 98 -8.62 1.75 -20.00
N PRO A 99 -8.38 1.38 -18.72
CA PRO A 99 -9.39 1.41 -17.67
C PRO A 99 -9.74 2.85 -17.29
N LYS A 100 -10.18 3.66 -18.27
CA LYS A 100 -10.53 5.06 -18.03
C LYS A 100 -12.01 5.13 -17.60
N PRO A 101 -12.31 5.64 -16.40
CA PRO A 101 -13.69 5.84 -15.98
C PRO A 101 -14.36 6.87 -16.89
N MET A 102 -15.53 6.53 -17.43
CA MET A 102 -16.28 7.40 -18.34
C MET A 102 -17.29 8.28 -17.60
N THR A 103 -17.55 9.47 -18.14
CA THR A 103 -18.59 10.35 -17.60
C THR A 103 -20.00 9.81 -17.90
N LEU A 104 -21.01 10.15 -17.10
CA LEU A 104 -22.40 9.76 -17.38
C LEU A 104 -22.90 10.27 -18.73
N GLN A 105 -22.35 11.40 -19.19
CA GLN A 105 -22.66 11.98 -20.49
C GLN A 105 -22.04 11.17 -21.61
N GLU A 106 -20.76 10.80 -21.51
CA GLU A 106 -20.09 9.92 -22.49
C GLU A 106 -20.79 8.56 -22.59
N ILE A 107 -21.13 7.95 -21.46
CA ILE A 107 -21.86 6.68 -21.43
C ILE A 107 -23.23 6.83 -22.08
N GLY A 108 -23.92 7.95 -21.82
CA GLY A 108 -25.21 8.26 -22.44
C GLY A 108 -25.11 8.37 -23.96
N SER A 109 -24.07 9.06 -24.46
CA SER A 109 -23.79 9.18 -25.89
C SER A 109 -23.54 7.82 -26.55
N ILE A 110 -22.80 6.91 -25.90
CA ILE A 110 -22.51 5.56 -26.41
C ILE A 110 -23.77 4.69 -26.44
N MET A 111 -24.61 4.79 -25.41
CA MET A 111 -25.82 3.98 -25.27
C MET A 111 -27.06 4.58 -25.96
N GLY A 112 -26.94 5.78 -26.56
CA GLY A 112 -28.07 6.49 -27.17
C GLY A 112 -29.15 6.91 -26.18
N VAL A 113 -28.78 7.16 -24.91
CA VAL A 113 -29.72 7.55 -23.84
C VAL A 113 -29.29 8.85 -23.17
N THR A 114 -30.24 9.50 -22.50
CA THR A 114 -29.94 10.74 -21.77
C THR A 114 -29.04 10.47 -20.56
N LYS A 115 -28.25 11.48 -20.15
CA LYS A 115 -27.41 11.45 -18.94
C LYS A 115 -28.20 11.01 -17.70
N GLU A 116 -29.43 11.50 -17.55
CA GLU A 116 -30.27 11.16 -16.41
C GLU A 116 -30.73 9.69 -16.45
N ARG A 117 -30.98 9.15 -17.65
CA ARG A 117 -31.30 7.73 -17.80
C ARG A 117 -30.14 6.85 -17.34
N VAL A 118 -28.90 7.17 -17.74
CA VAL A 118 -27.69 6.47 -17.26
C VAL A 118 -27.57 6.56 -15.74
N ARG A 119 -27.80 7.76 -15.16
CA ARG A 119 -27.76 7.95 -13.70
C ARG A 119 -28.78 7.07 -12.97
N GLN A 120 -29.98 6.93 -13.49
CA GLN A 120 -31.02 6.05 -12.92
C GLN A 120 -30.58 4.58 -12.96
N ILE A 121 -30.03 4.13 -14.09
CA ILE A 121 -29.52 2.76 -14.24
C ILE A 121 -28.38 2.51 -13.25
N GLN A 122 -27.41 3.43 -13.16
CA GLN A 122 -26.31 3.35 -12.20
C GLN A 122 -26.83 3.26 -10.76
N LYS A 123 -27.78 4.12 -10.38
CA LYS A 123 -28.37 4.11 -9.03
C LYS A 123 -29.07 2.79 -8.72
N ARG A 124 -29.76 2.19 -9.70
CA ARG A 124 -30.41 0.89 -9.55
C ARG A 124 -29.39 -0.23 -9.37
N ALA A 125 -28.33 -0.24 -10.17
CA ALA A 125 -27.24 -1.20 -10.07
C ALA A 125 -26.54 -1.13 -8.70
N LEU A 126 -26.14 0.07 -8.26
CA LEU A 126 -25.50 0.28 -6.95
C LEU A 126 -26.40 -0.15 -5.78
N ARG A 127 -27.71 0.08 -5.88
CA ARG A 127 -28.67 -0.38 -4.86
C ARG A 127 -28.68 -1.91 -4.75
N LYS A 128 -28.66 -2.64 -5.87
CA LYS A 128 -28.62 -4.11 -5.88
C LYS A 128 -27.32 -4.64 -5.28
N ILE A 129 -26.18 -4.06 -5.66
CA ILE A 129 -24.87 -4.43 -5.11
C ILE A 129 -24.87 -4.24 -3.59
N ARG A 130 -25.33 -3.08 -3.11
CA ARG A 130 -25.41 -2.79 -1.66
C ARG A 130 -26.31 -3.78 -0.92
N CYS A 131 -27.48 -4.13 -1.48
CA CYS A 131 -28.36 -5.12 -0.88
C CYS A 131 -27.71 -6.50 -0.77
N THR A 132 -26.91 -6.89 -1.77
CA THR A 132 -26.21 -8.19 -1.77
C THR A 132 -25.16 -8.24 -0.67
N ILE A 133 -24.32 -7.20 -0.56
CA ILE A 133 -23.31 -7.09 0.50
C ILE A 133 -23.97 -7.12 1.89
N GLN A 134 -25.07 -6.39 2.05
CA GLN A 134 -25.80 -6.35 3.31
C GLN A 134 -26.43 -7.72 3.64
N GLN A 135 -26.91 -8.46 2.64
CA GLN A 135 -27.42 -9.82 2.84
C GLN A 135 -26.29 -10.78 3.25
N ASP A 136 -25.13 -10.68 2.60
CA ASP A 136 -23.96 -11.50 2.93
C ASP A 136 -23.47 -11.21 4.36
N TYR A 137 -23.48 -9.95 4.80
CA TYR A 137 -23.14 -9.57 6.18
C TYR A 137 -24.13 -10.08 7.23
N ILE A 138 -25.42 -10.18 6.90
CA ILE A 138 -26.44 -10.72 7.82
C ILE A 138 -26.38 -12.24 7.87
N ALA A 139 -25.89 -12.89 6.81
CA ALA A 139 -25.81 -14.34 6.69
C ALA A 139 -24.50 -14.93 7.26
N ALA A 140 -23.48 -14.10 7.50
CA ALA A 140 -22.21 -14.45 8.15
C ALA A 140 -22.30 -14.33 9.68
#